data_AF-A0A2J8Q410-F1
#
_entry.id   AF-A0A2J8Q410-F1
#
_cell.length_a   1.000
_cell.length_b   1.000
_cell.length_c   1.000
_cell.angle_alpha   90.00
_cell.angle_beta   90.00
_cell.angle_gamma   90.00
#
_symmetry.space_group_name_H-M   'P 1'
#
loop_
_entity.id
_entity.type
_entity.pdbx_description
1 polymer ?
#
loop_
_entity_poly.entity_id
_entity_poly.type
_entity_poly.pdbx_seq_one_letter_code
_entity_poly.pdbx_strand_id
1 'polypeptide(L)' 'LNQLKSNKDRDTKIFYSITGPGADSPPEGVFAVEKETGWLLLNKPLDREEIAKYEVLL' A
#
# COMPACT_ATOMS: atom_id res chain seq x y z
N LEU A 1 -0.71 2.13 12.62
CA LEU A 1 -0.61 1.08 11.59
C LEU A 1 -1.96 0.97 10.92
N ASN A 2 -2.01 0.99 9.58
CA ASN A 2 -3.27 0.93 8.83
C ASN A 2 -3.36 -0.41 8.10
N GLN A 3 -4.55 -1.01 8.10
CA GLN A 3 -4.84 -2.28 7.45
C GLN A 3 -5.92 -2.09 6.39
N LEU A 4 -5.68 -2.63 5.20
CA LEU A 4 -6.65 -2.73 4.12
C LEU A 4 -7.49 -3.98 4.35
N LYS A 5 -8.82 -3.85 4.30
CA LYS A 5 -9.72 -4.97 4.56
C LYS A 5 -10.93 -4.94 3.62
N SER A 6 -11.14 -6.05 2.91
CA SER A 6 -12.36 -6.28 2.13
C SER A 6 -13.39 -7.00 2.98
N ASN A 7 -14.67 -6.62 2.85
CA ASN A 7 -15.76 -7.35 3.50
C ASN A 7 -15.88 -8.80 3.01
N LYS A 8 -15.41 -9.11 1.79
CA LYS A 8 -15.42 -10.46 1.20
C LYS A 8 -14.37 -11.40 1.81
N ASP A 9 -13.45 -10.87 2.60
CA ASP A 9 -12.39 -11.64 3.27
C ASP A 9 -12.92 -12.56 4.39
N ARG A 10 -14.23 -12.50 4.67
CA ARG A 10 -14.91 -13.46 5.56
C ARG A 10 -15.24 -14.78 4.87
N ASP A 11 -15.49 -14.72 3.56
CA ASP A 11 -16.05 -15.83 2.79
C ASP A 11 -15.03 -16.45 1.83
N THR A 12 -14.02 -15.67 1.40
CA THR A 12 -13.00 -16.10 0.45
C THR A 12 -11.64 -15.53 0.84
N LYS A 13 -10.57 -16.32 0.65
CA LYS A 13 -9.20 -15.82 0.83
C LYS A 13 -8.92 -14.67 -0.15
N ILE A 14 -8.63 -13.49 0.38
CA ILE A 14 -8.27 -12.31 -0.41
C ILE A 14 -6.75 -12.14 -0.40
N PHE A 15 -6.20 -11.68 -1.51
CA PHE A 15 -4.82 -11.21 -1.60
C PHE A 15 -4.83 -9.72 -1.94
N TYR A 16 -4.14 -8.93 -1.12
CA TYR A 16 -4.07 -7.48 -1.26
C TYR A 16 -2.86 -7.08 -2.10
N SER A 17 -3.03 -6.03 -2.90
CA SER A 17 -1.99 -5.38 -3.68
C SER A 17 -2.27 -3.88 -3.73
N ILE A 18 -1.25 -3.06 -3.91
CA ILE A 18 -1.41 -1.62 -4.17
C ILE A 18 -0.63 -1.25 -5.43
N THR A 19 -1.14 -0.27 -6.18
CA THR A 19 -0.51 0.24 -7.41
C THR A 19 -0.43 1.77 -7.40
N GLY A 20 0.45 2.33 -8.22
CA GLY A 20 0.68 3.76 -8.38
C GLY A 20 2.06 4.22 -7.91
N PRO A 21 2.37 5.52 -8.07
CA PRO A 21 3.59 6.12 -7.57
C PRO A 21 3.77 5.85 -6.08
N GLY A 22 4.95 5.41 -5.66
CA GLY A 22 5.20 4.99 -4.28
C GLY A 22 5.04 3.49 -4.05
N ALA A 23 4.36 2.76 -4.95
CA ALA A 23 4.16 1.32 -4.88
C ALA A 23 4.91 0.60 -6.02
N ASP A 24 4.24 0.38 -7.14
CA ASP A 24 4.75 -0.33 -8.32
C ASP A 24 5.20 0.61 -9.46
N SER A 25 5.08 1.93 -9.25
CA SER A 25 5.54 2.97 -10.18
C SER A 25 6.44 3.99 -9.48
N PRO A 26 7.33 4.70 -10.21
CA PRO A 26 8.29 5.63 -9.63
C PRO A 26 7.63 6.75 -8.77
N PRO A 27 8.19 7.06 -7.59
CA PRO A 27 9.28 6.34 -6.91
C PRO A 27 8.79 5.01 -6.34
N GLU A 28 9.39 3.90 -6.77
CA GLU A 28 8.89 2.56 -6.43
C GLU A 28 9.23 2.14 -4.99
N GLY A 29 8.34 1.33 -4.40
CA GLY A 29 8.57 0.62 -3.14
C GLY A 29 8.69 1.51 -1.90
N VAL A 30 8.15 2.73 -1.93
CA VAL A 30 7.99 3.58 -0.73
C VAL A 30 6.97 2.95 0.21
N PHE A 31 5.85 2.48 -0.34
CA PHE A 31 4.78 1.76 0.34
C PHE A 31 4.73 0.32 -0.14
N ALA A 32 4.38 -0.59 0.77
CA ALA A 32 4.08 -1.98 0.46
C ALA A 32 2.84 -2.43 1.23
N VAL A 33 2.15 -3.45 0.72
CA VAL A 33 1.09 -4.14 1.46
C VAL A 33 1.48 -5.59 1.68
N GLU A 34 1.32 -6.08 2.91
CA GLU A 34 1.40 -7.51 3.18
C GLU A 34 0.24 -8.22 2.49
N LYS A 35 0.57 -9.07 1.52
CA LYS A 35 -0.39 -9.70 0.60
C LYS A 35 -1.53 -10.45 1.30
N GLU A 36 -1.26 -11.13 2.41
CA GLU A 36 -2.25 -11.97 3.10
C GLU A 36 -3.04 -11.22 4.18
N THR A 37 -2.45 -10.21 4.80
CA THR A 37 -3.02 -9.53 5.96
C THR A 37 -3.61 -8.17 5.61
N GLY A 38 -3.18 -7.56 4.51
CA GLY A 38 -3.55 -6.20 4.12
C GLY A 38 -2.83 -5.12 4.92
N TRP A 39 -1.80 -5.43 5.70
CA TRP A 39 -1.04 -4.42 6.44
C TRP A 39 -0.27 -3.50 5.49
N LEU A 40 -0.51 -2.19 5.61
CA LEU A 40 0.24 -1.17 4.88
C LEU A 40 1.54 -0.84 5.63
N LEU A 41 2.65 -0.98 4.92
CA LEU A 41 4.02 -0.76 5.40
C LEU A 41 4.62 0.46 4.71
N LEU A 42 5.41 1.22 5.46
CA LEU A 42 6.25 2.30 4.95
C LEU A 42 7.70 1.81 4.97
N ASN A 43 8.30 1.66 3.78
CA ASN A 43 9.65 1.09 3.63
C ASN A 43 10.74 2.15 3.56
N LYS A 44 10.38 3.39 3.24
CA LYS A 44 11.31 4.51 3.07
C LYS A 44 10.82 5.72 3.87
N PRO A 45 11.71 6.58 4.39
CA PRO A 45 11.30 7.84 5.00
C PRO A 45 10.56 8.72 3.98
N LEU A 46 9.64 9.53 4.47
CA LEU A 46 8.90 10.49 3.65
C LEU A 46 9.48 11.88 3.85
N ASP A 47 9.71 12.57 2.73
CA ASP A 47 10.09 13.97 2.69
C ASP A 47 8.99 14.75 1.95
N ARG A 48 8.41 15.74 2.63
CA ARG A 48 7.31 16.54 2.10
C ARG A 48 7.81 17.55 1.07
N GLU A 49 9.03 18.03 1.19
CA GLU A 49 9.68 18.93 0.24
C GLU A 49 9.98 18.22 -1.08
N GLU A 50 10.21 16.90 -1.04
CA GLU A 50 10.37 16.07 -2.24
C GLU A 50 9.02 15.69 -2.86
N ILE A 51 8.13 15.05 -2.10
CA ILE A 51 6.79 14.63 -2.56
C ILE A 51 5.75 14.92 -1.49
N ALA A 52 4.87 15.89 -1.78
CA ALA A 52 3.85 16.32 -0.83
C ALA A 52 2.68 15.31 -0.66
N LYS A 53 2.42 14.46 -1.67
CA LYS A 53 1.31 13.51 -1.66
C LYS A 53 1.58 12.32 -2.58
N TYR A 54 1.17 11.15 -2.11
CA TYR A 54 1.08 9.93 -2.91
C TYR A 54 -0.39 9.56 -3.13
N GLU A 55 -0.71 9.06 -4.33
CA GLU A 55 -1.99 8.46 -4.66
C GLU A 55 -1.76 7.02 -5.10
N VAL A 56 -2.10 6.10 -4.22
CA VAL A 56 -2.01 4.65 -4.45
C VAL A 56 -3.41 4.05 -4.45
N LEU A 57 -3.61 3.05 -5.30
CA LEU A 57 -4.88 2.35 -5.51
C LEU A 57 -4.79 0.94 -4.91
N LEU A 58 -5.88 0.48 -4.31
CA LEU A 58 -6.06 -0.87 -3.74
C LEU A 58 -6.89 -1.76 -4.68
#